data_AF-A0A7Y4TAL5-F1
#
_entry.id   AF-A0A7Y4TAL5-F1
#
_cell.length_a   1.000
_cell.length_b   1.000
_cell.length_c   1.000
_cell.angle_alpha   90.00
_cell.angle_beta   90.00
_cell.angle_gamma   90.00
#
_symmetry.space_group_name_H-M   'P 1'
#
loop_
_entity.id
_entity.type
_entity.pdbx_description
1 polymer ?
#
loop_
_entity_poly.entity_id
_entity_poly.type
_entity_poly.pdbx_seq_one_letter_code
_entity_poly.pdbx_strand_id
1 'polypeptide(L)'
;MNRIAAIIALTLALAACTTHSGPQRYTGIYAIAFEMQAFTADGSGESWWATLEPQAQAELKAALPANAAPRFGSRIRAEVEGRLSEPGHYGHLAAYPRHLTITRVLSAKPARRRRPAKIATKSSAAASRAASVLEHFMNIGQRSGPRKPLV
;
A
#
# COMPACT_ATOMS: atom_id res chain seq x y z
N MET A 1 51.39 -29.33 25.06
CA MET A 1 50.92 -27.99 25.46
C MET A 1 50.26 -27.18 24.32
N ASN A 2 49.79 -27.78 23.21
CA ASN A 2 49.32 -27.02 22.04
C ASN A 2 47.79 -27.02 21.79
N ARG A 3 46.98 -27.71 22.61
CA ARG A 3 45.52 -27.83 22.39
C ARG A 3 44.69 -26.69 22.97
N ILE A 4 45.21 -26.00 23.99
CA ILE A 4 44.50 -24.90 24.67
C ILE A 4 44.50 -23.62 23.80
N ALA A 5 45.60 -23.37 23.07
CA ALA A 5 45.69 -22.22 22.15
C ALA A 5 44.68 -22.30 20.99
N ALA A 6 44.37 -23.50 20.50
CA ALA A 6 43.41 -23.69 19.41
C ALA A 6 41.95 -23.39 19.82
N ILE A 7 41.59 -23.63 21.09
CA ILE A 7 40.22 -23.39 21.59
C ILE A 7 39.98 -21.89 21.79
N ILE A 8 41.00 -21.14 22.23
CA ILE A 8 40.90 -19.68 22.42
C ILE A 8 40.82 -18.95 21.07
N ALA A 9 41.51 -19.44 20.04
CA ALA A 9 41.41 -18.85 18.70
C ALA A 9 40.03 -19.08 18.05
N LEU A 10 39.35 -20.19 18.37
CA LEU A 10 38.04 -20.52 17.81
C LEU A 10 36.89 -19.70 18.42
N THR A 11 36.98 -19.31 19.70
CA THR A 11 35.94 -18.49 20.34
C THR A 11 35.97 -17.02 19.94
N LEU A 12 37.11 -16.46 19.54
CA LEU A 12 37.18 -15.07 19.06
C LEU A 12 36.58 -14.86 17.65
N ALA A 13 36.50 -15.90 16.82
CA ALA A 13 35.99 -15.78 15.44
C ALA A 13 34.46 -15.63 15.36
N LEU A 14 33.70 -16.04 16.39
CA LEU A 14 32.23 -15.98 16.37
C LEU A 14 31.64 -14.66 16.89
N ALA A 15 32.44 -13.76 17.46
CA ALA A 15 31.94 -12.51 18.07
C ALA A 15 31.74 -11.35 17.08
N ALA A 16 32.12 -11.49 15.81
CA ALA A 16 32.16 -10.39 14.85
C ALA A 16 30.90 -10.23 13.97
N CYS A 17 29.88 -11.08 14.12
CA CYS A 17 28.63 -10.99 13.35
C CYS A 17 27.48 -10.32 14.13
N THR A 18 27.78 -9.32 14.96
CA THR A 18 26.74 -8.43 15.49
C THR A 18 26.40 -7.42 14.40
N THR A 19 25.39 -7.74 13.59
CA THR A 19 24.79 -6.83 12.61
C THR A 19 24.16 -5.67 13.37
N HIS A 20 24.97 -4.66 13.71
CA HIS A 20 24.46 -3.44 14.30
C HIS A 20 23.73 -2.67 13.21
N SER A 21 22.44 -2.95 13.06
CA SER A 21 21.53 -2.21 12.19
C SER A 21 21.22 -0.87 12.84
N GLY A 22 22.22 0.02 12.84
CA GLY A 22 22.04 1.43 13.17
C GLY A 22 21.00 2.07 12.25
N PRO A 23 20.56 3.31 12.54
CA PRO A 23 19.66 4.04 11.66
C PRO A 23 20.21 4.11 10.23
N GLN A 24 19.38 3.73 9.27
CA GLN A 24 19.68 3.78 7.83
C GLN A 24 18.78 4.81 7.14
N ARG A 25 19.23 5.31 5.99
CA ARG A 25 18.45 6.23 5.16
C ARG A 25 17.58 5.50 4.16
N TYR A 26 16.33 5.94 4.06
CA TYR A 26 15.36 5.42 3.10
C TYR A 26 14.69 6.57 2.37
N THR A 27 14.58 6.46 1.05
CA THR A 27 13.73 7.33 0.24
C THR A 27 12.53 6.53 -0.23
N GLY A 28 11.33 7.09 -0.16
CA GLY A 28 10.13 6.33 -0.49
C GLY A 28 8.82 7.07 -0.31
N ILE A 29 7.74 6.30 -0.27
CA ILE A 29 6.39 6.81 -0.01
C ILE A 29 5.94 6.36 1.38
N TYR A 30 5.72 7.33 2.25
CA TYR A 30 4.97 7.12 3.49
C TYR A 30 3.47 7.29 3.19
N ALA A 31 2.68 6.26 3.51
CA ALA A 31 1.23 6.25 3.33
C ALA A 31 0.56 6.12 4.70
N ILE A 32 -0.46 6.93 4.95
CA ILE A 32 -1.28 6.88 6.15
C ILE A 32 -2.75 6.82 5.78
N ALA A 33 -3.48 5.87 6.35
CA ALA A 33 -4.93 5.73 6.28
C ALA A 33 -5.48 5.24 7.63
N PHE A 34 -6.77 4.93 7.68
CA PHE A 34 -7.37 4.29 8.86
C PHE A 34 -6.64 2.98 9.18
N GLU A 35 -6.14 2.85 10.42
CA GLU A 35 -5.37 1.70 10.94
C GLU A 35 -4.16 1.28 10.08
N MET A 36 -3.67 2.18 9.23
CA MET A 36 -2.59 1.90 8.31
C MET A 36 -1.56 3.02 8.30
N GLN A 37 -0.30 2.65 8.56
CA GLN A 37 0.87 3.50 8.36
C GLN A 37 1.97 2.64 7.77
N ALA A 38 2.31 2.92 6.51
CA ALA A 38 3.23 2.09 5.75
C ALA A 38 4.27 2.94 5.03
N PHE A 39 5.48 2.40 4.89
CA PHE A 39 6.55 2.99 4.10
C PHE A 39 6.96 2.03 2.98
N THR A 40 6.92 2.52 1.75
CA THR A 40 7.42 1.79 0.57
C THR A 40 8.71 2.47 0.11
N ALA A 41 9.86 1.83 0.32
CA ALA A 41 11.13 2.36 -0.15
C ALA A 41 11.23 2.33 -1.69
N ASP A 42 11.97 3.26 -2.27
CA ASP A 42 12.24 3.26 -3.70
C ASP A 42 13.00 2.02 -4.13
N GLY A 43 12.63 1.44 -5.26
CA GLY A 43 13.20 0.19 -5.75
C GLY A 43 12.75 -1.06 -4.97
N SER A 44 12.07 -0.89 -3.82
CA SER A 44 11.46 -2.00 -3.09
C SER A 44 10.15 -2.43 -3.74
N GLY A 45 9.97 -3.75 -3.88
CA GLY A 45 8.66 -4.35 -4.18
C GLY A 45 7.76 -4.49 -2.94
N GLU A 46 8.28 -4.20 -1.76
CA GLU A 46 7.63 -4.42 -0.47
C GLU A 46 7.31 -3.10 0.24
N SER A 47 6.26 -3.11 1.05
CA SER A 47 5.92 -2.04 1.98
C SER A 47 6.10 -2.54 3.41
N TRP A 48 6.56 -1.66 4.30
CA TRP A 48 6.83 -1.98 5.70
C TRP A 48 5.86 -1.23 6.60
N TRP A 49 5.48 -1.84 7.73
CA TRP A 49 4.75 -1.11 8.77
C TRP A 49 5.65 0.00 9.30
N ALA A 50 5.15 1.22 9.42
CA ALA A 50 5.98 2.36 9.83
C ALA A 50 5.51 2.91 11.17
N THR A 51 6.43 3.08 12.12
CA THR A 51 6.20 3.89 13.33
C THR A 51 7.06 5.14 13.29
N LEU A 52 6.59 6.20 13.95
CA LEU A 52 7.23 7.51 13.92
C LEU A 52 7.60 7.92 15.34
N GLU A 53 8.83 8.36 15.53
CA GLU A 53 9.19 9.12 16.72
C GLU A 53 8.41 10.46 16.76
N PRO A 54 8.17 11.07 17.93
CA PRO A 54 7.32 12.25 18.06
C PRO A 54 7.70 13.41 17.13
N GLN A 55 9.00 13.70 16.97
CA GLN A 55 9.49 14.75 16.08
C GLN A 55 9.22 14.40 14.60
N ALA A 56 9.56 13.17 14.19
CA ALA A 56 9.29 12.71 12.82
C ALA A 56 7.80 12.73 12.49
N GLN A 57 6.94 12.44 13.47
CA GLN A 57 5.50 12.54 13.33
C GLN A 57 5.04 13.98 13.05
N ALA A 58 5.58 14.96 13.76
CA ALA A 58 5.26 16.37 13.52
C ALA A 58 5.71 16.82 12.12
N GLU A 59 6.93 16.46 11.72
CA GLU A 59 7.51 16.79 10.41
C GLU A 59 6.70 16.19 9.25
N LEU A 60 6.32 14.91 9.33
CA LEU A 60 5.48 14.29 8.30
C LEU A 60 4.07 14.88 8.25
N LYS A 61 3.46 15.18 9.40
CA LYS A 61 2.14 15.83 9.43
C LYS A 61 2.17 17.21 8.80
N ALA A 62 3.23 17.99 9.03
CA ALA A 62 3.41 19.31 8.43
C ALA A 62 3.53 19.28 6.90
N ALA A 63 3.96 18.15 6.33
CA ALA A 63 4.03 17.96 4.88
C ALA A 63 2.65 17.67 4.24
N LEU A 64 1.59 17.44 5.02
CA LEU A 64 0.24 17.27 4.49
C LEU A 64 -0.44 18.62 4.28
N PRO A 65 -1.28 18.78 3.24
CA PRO A 65 -2.07 19.99 3.11
C PRO A 65 -3.08 20.08 4.27
N ALA A 66 -3.40 21.30 4.70
CA ALA A 66 -4.22 21.55 5.91
C ALA A 66 -5.61 20.87 5.87
N ASN A 67 -6.13 20.59 4.67
CA ASN A 67 -7.41 19.92 4.45
C ASN A 67 -7.28 18.40 4.17
N ALA A 68 -6.08 17.82 4.30
CA ALA A 68 -5.91 16.38 4.18
C ALA A 68 -6.52 15.69 5.40
N ALA A 69 -7.65 15.04 5.21
CA ALA A 69 -8.18 14.10 6.19
C ALA A 69 -7.36 12.79 6.11
N PRO A 70 -6.56 12.43 7.14
CA PRO A 70 -5.68 11.26 7.09
C PRO A 70 -6.43 9.95 6.85
N ARG A 71 -7.72 9.89 7.22
CA ARG A 71 -8.59 8.73 7.03
C ARG A 71 -8.73 8.29 5.56
N PHE A 72 -8.53 9.18 4.58
CA PHE A 72 -8.75 8.87 3.16
C PHE A 72 -7.48 8.51 2.37
N GLY A 73 -6.40 8.14 3.04
CA GLY A 73 -5.17 7.72 2.37
C GLY A 73 -4.35 8.92 1.90
N SER A 74 -3.59 9.50 2.83
CA SER A 74 -2.59 10.51 2.51
C SER A 74 -1.27 9.85 2.16
N ARG A 75 -0.56 10.41 1.17
CA ARG A 75 0.74 9.91 0.72
C ARG A 75 1.75 11.04 0.74
N ILE A 76 2.90 10.78 1.34
CA ILE A 76 4.02 11.72 1.47
C ILE A 76 5.22 11.07 0.79
N ARG A 77 5.86 11.80 -0.11
CA ARG A 77 7.19 11.44 -0.61
C ARG A 77 8.18 11.91 0.46
N ALA A 78 8.93 10.99 1.04
CA ALA A 78 9.84 11.30 2.13
C ALA A 78 11.20 10.66 1.94
N GLU A 79 12.22 11.35 2.44
CA GLU A 79 13.52 10.81 2.76
C GLU A 79 13.64 10.80 4.29
N VAL A 80 13.96 9.64 4.87
CA VAL A 80 13.91 9.42 6.32
C VAL A 80 15.12 8.65 6.79
N GLU A 81 15.49 8.84 8.05
CA GLU A 81 16.37 7.93 8.79
C GLU A 81 15.53 7.09 9.75
N GLY A 82 15.84 5.79 9.82
CA GLY A 82 15.13 4.88 10.70
C GLY A 82 15.79 3.52 10.84
N ARG A 83 15.26 2.69 11.73
CA ARG A 83 15.72 1.32 11.96
C ARG A 83 14.70 0.35 11.37
N LEU A 84 15.15 -0.49 10.45
CA LEU A 84 14.33 -1.55 9.87
C LEU A 84 14.51 -2.82 10.70
N SER A 85 13.40 -3.46 11.04
CA SER A 85 13.41 -4.73 11.76
C SER A 85 13.90 -5.87 10.88
N GLU A 86 14.24 -6.98 11.53
CA GLU A 86 14.28 -8.29 10.88
C GLU A 86 12.92 -8.66 10.25
N PRO A 87 12.88 -9.63 9.32
CA PRO A 87 11.63 -10.16 8.78
C PRO A 87 10.67 -10.66 9.86
N GLY A 88 9.37 -10.46 9.66
CA GLY A 88 8.33 -10.85 10.60
C GLY A 88 6.92 -10.52 10.10
N HIS A 89 6.03 -10.23 11.04
CA HIS A 89 4.60 -10.04 10.82
C HIS A 89 4.12 -8.83 11.62
N TYR A 90 3.99 -7.69 10.96
CA TYR A 90 3.76 -6.40 11.63
C TYR A 90 2.49 -5.70 11.15
N GLY A 91 2.06 -4.70 11.93
CA GLY A 91 0.90 -3.87 11.62
C GLY A 91 -0.44 -4.59 11.79
N HIS A 92 -1.48 -3.98 11.23
CA HIS A 92 -2.84 -4.52 11.29
C HIS A 92 -2.89 -5.91 10.63
N LEU A 93 -3.35 -6.91 11.38
CA LEU A 93 -3.47 -8.31 10.95
C LEU A 93 -2.19 -8.90 10.36
N ALA A 94 -1.01 -8.51 10.88
CA ALA A 94 0.26 -9.09 10.44
C ALA A 94 0.58 -8.91 8.94
N ALA A 95 -0.01 -7.90 8.29
CA ALA A 95 0.03 -7.72 6.84
C ALA A 95 1.39 -7.26 6.27
N TYR A 96 2.35 -6.89 7.11
CA TYR A 96 3.62 -6.30 6.67
C TYR A 96 4.83 -7.18 7.05
N PRO A 97 5.76 -7.44 6.10
CA PRO A 97 6.90 -8.35 6.30
C PRO A 97 7.98 -7.77 7.23
N ARG A 98 8.00 -6.44 7.43
CA ARG A 98 8.98 -5.73 8.26
C ARG A 98 8.34 -4.50 8.91
N HIS A 99 9.03 -3.99 9.93
CA HIS A 99 8.70 -2.78 10.64
C HIS A 99 9.84 -1.76 10.52
N LEU A 100 9.51 -0.53 10.16
CA LEU A 100 10.42 0.61 10.11
C LEU A 100 10.07 1.60 11.21
N THR A 101 10.98 1.81 12.15
CA THR A 101 10.90 2.92 13.11
C THR A 101 11.63 4.13 12.54
N ILE A 102 10.87 5.13 12.10
CA ILE A 102 11.40 6.37 11.55
C ILE A 102 11.77 7.31 12.70
N THR A 103 13.06 7.58 12.82
CA THR A 103 13.63 8.42 13.89
C THR A 103 13.80 9.87 13.46
N ARG A 104 13.97 10.15 12.17
CA ARG A 104 14.18 11.51 11.64
C ARG A 104 13.67 11.65 10.21
N VAL A 105 13.06 12.79 9.87
CA VAL A 105 12.68 13.12 8.50
C VAL A 105 13.73 14.06 7.92
N LEU A 106 14.31 13.67 6.79
CA LEU A 106 15.31 14.48 6.06
C LEU A 106 14.62 15.39 5.05
N SER A 107 13.59 14.88 4.37
CA SER A 107 12.71 15.67 3.52
C SER A 107 11.32 15.06 3.47
N ALA A 108 10.29 15.90 3.34
CA ALA A 108 8.91 15.46 3.17
C ALA A 108 8.12 16.44 2.29
N LYS A 109 7.34 15.88 1.37
CA LYS A 109 6.41 16.65 0.53
C LYS A 109 5.20 15.81 0.17
N PRO A 110 4.03 16.43 -0.11
CA PRO A 110 2.89 15.69 -0.64
C PRO A 110 3.30 14.84 -1.84
N ALA A 111 3.00 13.55 -1.81
CA ALA A 111 3.16 12.73 -3.00
C ALA A 111 2.11 13.18 -4.02
N ARG A 112 2.52 13.39 -5.27
CA ARG A 112 1.57 13.68 -6.35
C ARG A 112 0.57 12.54 -6.39
N ARG A 113 -0.74 12.86 -6.34
CA ARG A 113 -1.77 11.88 -6.67
C ARG A 113 -1.41 11.32 -8.04
N ARG A 114 -1.19 10.00 -8.13
CA ARG A 114 -1.22 9.34 -9.43
C ARG A 114 -2.61 9.64 -9.98
N ARG A 115 -2.66 10.44 -11.05
CA ARG A 115 -3.90 10.61 -11.81
C ARG A 115 -4.33 9.18 -12.16
N PRO A 116 -5.56 8.75 -11.83
CA PRO A 116 -6.01 7.46 -12.30
C PRO A 116 -5.76 7.45 -13.81
N ALA A 117 -4.99 6.47 -14.29
CA ALA A 117 -4.85 6.28 -15.72
C ALA A 117 -6.28 6.30 -16.26
N LYS A 118 -6.57 7.14 -17.26
CA LYS A 118 -7.87 7.10 -17.94
C LYS A 118 -8.06 5.64 -18.30
N ILE A 119 -8.97 4.95 -17.60
CA ILE A 119 -9.35 3.60 -17.95
C ILE A 119 -9.92 3.79 -19.35
N ALA A 120 -9.14 3.43 -20.36
CA ALA A 120 -9.60 3.46 -21.73
C ALA A 120 -10.77 2.49 -21.76
N THR A 121 -11.99 3.05 -21.78
CA THR A 121 -13.24 2.33 -21.95
C THR A 121 -13.26 1.73 -23.35
N LYS A 122 -12.45 0.69 -23.57
CA LYS A 122 -12.69 -0.30 -24.63
C LYS A 122 -13.58 -1.39 -24.03
N SER A 123 -14.83 -1.04 -23.80
CA SER A 123 -15.92 -1.99 -23.61
C SER A 123 -17.14 -1.36 -24.25
N SER A 124 -17.87 -1.99 -25.14
CA SER A 124 -17.70 -3.22 -25.88
C SER A 124 -18.88 -3.20 -26.84
N ALA A 125 -18.64 -3.32 -28.15
CA ALA A 125 -19.70 -3.48 -29.14
C ALA A 125 -20.60 -4.72 -28.89
N ALA A 126 -20.30 -5.55 -27.89
CA ALA A 126 -21.15 -6.66 -27.45
C ALA A 126 -22.44 -6.21 -26.75
N ALA A 127 -22.50 -5.02 -26.14
CA ALA A 127 -23.73 -4.53 -25.50
C ALA A 127 -24.78 -4.08 -26.54
N SER A 128 -24.38 -3.75 -27.77
CA SER A 128 -25.30 -3.30 -28.82
C SER A 128 -26.07 -4.44 -29.51
N ARG A 129 -25.66 -5.71 -29.34
CA ARG A 129 -26.39 -6.86 -29.91
C ARG A 129 -27.45 -7.43 -28.96
N ALA A 130 -27.36 -7.20 -27.66
CA ALA A 130 -28.39 -7.64 -26.70
C ALA A 130 -29.66 -6.77 -26.78
N ALA A 131 -29.53 -5.47 -27.11
CA ALA A 131 -30.68 -4.59 -27.29
C ALA A 131 -31.50 -4.90 -28.55
N SER A 132 -30.89 -5.46 -29.60
CA SER A 132 -31.59 -5.77 -30.85
C SER A 132 -32.38 -7.09 -30.82
N VAL A 133 -32.12 -7.98 -29.85
CA VAL A 133 -32.84 -9.26 -29.72
C VAL A 133 -34.08 -9.14 -28.81
N LEU A 134 -34.13 -8.14 -27.94
CA LEU A 134 -35.27 -7.91 -27.04
C LEU A 134 -36.43 -7.13 -27.69
N GLU A 135 -36.16 -6.28 -28.69
CA GLU A 135 -37.21 -5.58 -29.44
C GLU A 135 -38.01 -6.49 -30.39
N HIS A 136 -37.48 -7.65 -30.77
CA HIS A 136 -38.21 -8.60 -31.64
C HIS A 136 -39.23 -9.46 -30.88
N PHE A 137 -39.08 -9.63 -29.56
CA PHE A 137 -39.95 -10.50 -28.76
C PHE A 137 -41.16 -9.81 -28.12
N MET A 138 -41.24 -8.47 -28.12
CA MET A 138 -42.35 -7.74 -27.48
C MET A 138 -43.51 -7.36 -28.44
N ASN A 139 -43.43 -7.70 -29.73
CA ASN A 139 -44.45 -7.32 -30.73
C ASN A 139 -45.46 -8.44 -31.11
N ILE A 140 -45.49 -9.57 -30.41
CA ILE A 140 -46.37 -10.72 -30.75
C ILE A 140 -47.65 -10.78 -29.87
N GLY A 141 -47.76 -9.94 -28.83
CA GLY A 141 -48.76 -10.10 -27.76
C GLY A 141 -50.03 -9.23 -27.79
N GLN A 142 -50.34 -8.50 -28.87
CA GLN A 142 -51.44 -7.52 -28.88
C GLN A 142 -52.46 -7.76 -30.00
N ARG A 143 -53.10 -8.94 -30.06
CA ARG A 143 -54.34 -9.15 -30.83
C ARG A 143 -55.26 -10.16 -30.15
N SER A 144 -56.03 -9.69 -29.18
CA SER A 144 -57.24 -10.39 -28.72
C SER A 144 -58.31 -9.34 -28.41
N GLY A 145 -59.09 -9.02 -29.43
CA GLY A 145 -60.31 -8.20 -29.30
C GLY A 145 -61.47 -9.02 -28.71
N PRO A 146 -62.44 -8.37 -28.04
CA PRO A 146 -63.55 -9.05 -27.40
C PRO A 146 -64.57 -9.56 -28.43
N ARG A 147 -64.97 -10.85 -28.29
CA ARG A 147 -66.12 -11.42 -29.01
C ARG A 147 -67.42 -10.90 -28.37
N LYS A 148 -68.30 -10.34 -29.19
CA LYS A 148 -69.69 -10.04 -28.81
C LYS A 148 -70.47 -11.36 -28.62
N PRO A 149 -71.32 -11.48 -27.59
CA PRO A 149 -72.28 -12.57 -27.52
C PRO A 149 -73.44 -12.33 -28.50
N LEU A 150 -73.87 -13.38 -29.20
CA LEU A 150 -75.12 -13.39 -29.94
C LEU A 150 -76.29 -13.52 -28.96
N VAL A 151 -77.30 -12.68 -29.15
CA VAL A 151 -78.70 -12.95 -28.79
C VAL A 151 -79.49 -12.81 -30.09
#